data_AF-A0A2K2CTP9-F1
#
_entry.id   AF-A0A2K2CTP9-F1
#
_cell.length_a   1.000
_cell.length_b   1.000
_cell.length_c   1.000
_cell.angle_alpha   90.00
_cell.angle_beta   90.00
_cell.angle_gamma   90.00
#
_symmetry.space_group_name_H-M   'P 1'
#
loop_
_entity.id
_entity.type
_entity.pdbx_description
1 polymer ?
#
loop_
_entity_poly.entity_id
_entity_poly.type
_entity_poly.pdbx_seq_one_letter_code
_entity_poly.pdbx_strand_id
1 'polypeptide(L)'
;MIFLGALGWHVRGLHNPARRQAVRELATAAKASILCLQETKVSSFDPPLARETADAIYSSWFSLPADGTRGGIAIFWNPDVVCMTNLTLHHFLISATVTLLQSGLAGLAFVLSMVYGPAEDALKPEFLQEMKDLTPPPPRP
;
A
#
# COMPACT_ATOMS: atom_id res chain seq x y z
N MET A 1 6.38 2.88 -23.30
CA MET A 1 5.24 2.06 -22.86
C MET A 1 5.37 1.88 -21.36
N ILE A 2 4.52 2.56 -20.57
CA ILE A 2 4.49 2.43 -19.11
C ILE A 2 3.65 1.19 -18.79
N PHE A 3 4.22 0.23 -18.06
CA PHE A 3 3.51 -0.95 -17.60
C PHE A 3 2.92 -0.67 -16.22
N LEU A 4 1.69 -1.10 -15.97
CA LEU A 4 1.16 -1.13 -14.60
C LEU A 4 1.80 -2.32 -13.88
N GLY A 5 2.71 -2.05 -12.94
CA GLY A 5 3.27 -3.04 -12.03
C GLY A 5 2.89 -2.73 -10.59
N ALA A 6 2.51 -3.75 -9.82
CA ALA A 6 2.37 -3.63 -8.37
C ALA A 6 3.41 -4.54 -7.69
N LEU A 7 4.13 -4.00 -6.71
CA LEU A 7 5.09 -4.74 -5.90
C LEU A 7 4.59 -4.80 -4.45
N GLY A 8 4.36 -6.00 -3.92
CA GLY A 8 4.06 -6.24 -2.51
C GLY A 8 5.28 -6.80 -1.77
N TRP A 9 5.67 -6.18 -0.65
CA TRP A 9 6.80 -6.67 0.16
C TRP A 9 6.61 -6.48 1.67
N HIS A 10 6.78 -7.56 2.41
CA HIS A 10 7.00 -7.57 3.86
C HIS A 10 8.46 -7.19 4.20
N VAL A 11 8.70 -5.92 4.56
CA VAL A 11 10.07 -5.35 4.66
C VAL A 11 10.74 -5.58 6.02
N ARG A 12 9.95 -5.97 7.04
CA ARG A 12 10.42 -6.26 8.42
C ARG A 12 11.16 -5.10 9.09
N GLY A 13 10.79 -3.87 8.76
CA GLY A 13 11.27 -2.63 9.38
C GLY A 13 12.05 -1.74 8.41
N LEU A 14 11.71 -0.44 8.40
CA LEU A 14 12.33 0.58 7.54
C LEU A 14 13.27 1.54 8.27
N HIS A 15 13.54 1.31 9.55
CA HIS A 15 14.51 2.09 10.32
C HIS A 15 15.95 1.99 9.81
N ASN A 16 16.27 0.96 9.01
CA ASN A 16 17.59 0.77 8.42
C ASN A 16 17.66 1.43 7.03
N PRO A 17 18.58 2.39 6.80
CA PRO A 17 18.80 3.01 5.48
C PRO A 17 19.07 1.99 4.36
N ALA A 18 19.79 0.91 4.64
CA ALA A 18 20.06 -0.14 3.65
C ALA A 18 18.79 -0.90 3.24
N ARG A 19 17.82 -1.06 4.16
CA ARG A 19 16.52 -1.66 3.82
C ARG A 19 15.72 -0.73 2.92
N ARG A 20 15.70 0.57 3.23
CA ARG A 20 15.05 1.59 2.38
C ARG A 20 15.68 1.63 0.99
N GLN A 21 17.01 1.55 0.89
CA GLN A 21 17.71 1.41 -0.39
C GLN A 21 17.27 0.16 -1.18
N ALA A 22 17.24 -1.00 -0.53
CA ALA A 22 16.82 -2.25 -1.19
C ALA A 22 15.37 -2.19 -1.69
N VAL A 23 14.47 -1.52 -0.95
CA VAL A 23 13.10 -1.27 -1.38
C VAL A 23 13.07 -0.44 -2.67
N ARG A 24 13.82 0.67 -2.73
CA ARG A 24 13.91 1.51 -3.94
C ARG A 24 14.47 0.75 -5.13
N GLU A 25 15.56 0.02 -4.93
CA GLU A 25 16.21 -0.76 -5.99
C GLU A 25 15.27 -1.82 -6.56
N LEU A 26 14.54 -2.54 -5.69
CA LEU A 26 13.60 -3.56 -6.13
C LEU A 26 12.39 -2.95 -6.85
N ALA A 27 11.83 -1.85 -6.33
CA ALA A 27 10.72 -1.15 -6.97
C ALA A 27 11.10 -0.65 -8.38
N THR A 28 12.31 -0.10 -8.51
CA THR A 28 12.88 0.36 -9.78
C THR A 28 13.11 -0.80 -10.74
N ALA A 29 13.74 -1.88 -10.28
CA ALA A 29 14.01 -3.08 -11.09
C ALA A 29 12.71 -3.73 -11.58
N ALA A 30 11.68 -3.77 -10.73
CA ALA A 30 10.35 -4.28 -11.06
C ALA A 30 9.52 -3.30 -11.91
N LYS A 31 9.98 -2.05 -12.08
CA LYS A 31 9.22 -0.96 -12.74
C LYS A 31 7.82 -0.82 -12.14
N ALA A 32 7.70 -0.91 -10.82
CA ALA A 32 6.42 -0.87 -10.13
C ALA A 32 5.82 0.55 -10.23
N SER A 33 4.53 0.66 -10.50
CA SER A 33 3.77 1.91 -10.40
C SER A 33 3.15 2.09 -9.01
N ILE A 34 2.96 0.97 -8.30
CA ILE A 34 2.40 0.90 -6.96
C ILE A 34 3.31 0.01 -6.11
N LEU A 35 3.70 0.52 -4.95
CA LEU A 35 4.56 -0.16 -3.98
C LEU A 35 3.79 -0.35 -2.67
N CYS A 36 3.60 -1.59 -2.28
CA CYS A 36 2.83 -2.01 -1.13
C CYS A 36 3.76 -2.65 -0.09
N LEU A 37 3.95 -2.01 1.06
CA LEU A 37 4.86 -2.45 2.11
C LEU A 37 4.11 -2.88 3.36
N GLN A 38 4.54 -3.98 3.98
CA GLN A 38 4.04 -4.47 5.27
C GLN A 38 5.19 -4.65 6.26
N GLU A 39 4.88 -4.63 7.56
CA GLU A 39 5.87 -4.57 8.63
C GLU A 39 6.85 -3.43 8.41
N THR A 40 6.32 -2.24 8.12
CA THR A 40 7.15 -1.04 7.97
C THR A 40 7.83 -0.71 9.30
N LYS A 41 7.17 -1.04 10.42
CA LYS A 41 7.59 -0.66 11.79
C LYS A 41 7.82 0.84 11.92
N VAL A 42 7.07 1.64 11.15
CA VAL A 42 7.14 3.10 11.13
C VAL A 42 5.80 3.63 11.61
N SER A 43 5.82 4.50 12.62
CA SER A 43 4.62 5.10 13.19
C SER A 43 4.03 6.21 12.32
N SER A 44 4.86 6.91 11.53
CA SER A 44 4.40 7.89 10.55
C SER A 44 5.44 8.11 9.47
N PHE A 45 4.97 8.37 8.24
CA PHE A 45 5.83 8.76 7.13
C PHE A 45 5.78 10.27 6.94
N ASP A 46 6.94 10.90 7.04
CA ASP A 46 7.16 12.27 6.56
C ASP A 46 7.71 12.25 5.12
N PRO A 47 7.68 13.38 4.39
CA PRO A 47 8.18 13.43 3.02
C PRO A 47 9.64 12.98 2.86
N PRO A 48 10.59 13.34 3.76
CA PRO A 48 11.95 12.81 3.71
C PRO A 48 12.02 11.28 3.79
N LEU A 49 11.35 10.66 4.77
CA LEU A 49 11.32 9.21 4.95
C LEU A 49 10.63 8.49 3.79
N ALA A 50 9.53 9.05 3.30
CA ALA A 50 8.82 8.53 2.13
C ALA A 50 9.74 8.52 0.89
N ARG A 51 10.42 9.63 0.62
CA ARG A 51 11.38 9.75 -0.49
C ARG A 51 12.57 8.80 -0.32
N GLU A 52 13.07 8.64 0.90
CA GLU A 52 14.12 7.69 1.20
C GLU A 52 13.67 6.23 0.96
N THR A 53 12.40 5.92 1.18
CA THR A 53 11.86 4.56 1.10
C THR A 53 11.45 4.17 -0.32
N ALA A 54 10.72 5.04 -1.02
CA ALA A 54 10.05 4.69 -2.27
C ALA A 54 10.65 5.35 -3.51
N ASP A 55 11.56 6.33 -3.39
CA ASP A 55 12.00 7.23 -4.48
C ASP A 55 10.98 8.36 -4.76
N ALA A 56 11.46 9.46 -5.35
CA ALA A 56 10.69 10.69 -5.61
C ALA A 56 9.55 10.49 -6.61
N ILE A 57 9.64 9.47 -7.48
CA ILE A 57 8.55 9.16 -8.42
C ILE A 57 7.31 8.61 -7.71
N TYR A 58 7.43 8.14 -6.47
CA TYR A 58 6.31 7.70 -5.64
C TYR A 58 5.99 8.75 -4.58
N SER A 59 5.62 9.95 -5.04
CA SER A 59 5.45 11.14 -4.20
C SER A 59 4.18 11.13 -3.35
N SER A 60 3.30 10.14 -3.52
CA SER A 60 2.04 10.03 -2.78
C SER A 60 1.97 8.70 -2.04
N TRP A 61 1.47 8.72 -0.81
CA TRP A 61 1.37 7.53 0.03
C TRP A 61 0.18 7.56 0.99
N PHE A 62 -0.22 6.36 1.42
CA PHE A 62 -1.10 6.12 2.57
C PHE A 62 -0.39 5.14 3.50
N SER A 63 -0.63 5.28 4.81
CA SER A 63 -0.04 4.37 5.79
C SER A 63 -0.94 4.14 7.00
N LEU A 64 -0.92 2.91 7.50
CA LEU A 64 -1.33 2.59 8.86
C LEU A 64 -0.09 2.59 9.75
N PRO A 65 -0.16 3.27 10.91
CA PRO A 65 0.98 3.39 11.82
C PRO A 65 1.35 2.02 12.40
N ALA A 66 2.64 1.81 12.63
CA ALA A 66 3.10 0.75 13.51
C ALA A 66 2.96 1.17 14.99
N ASP A 67 2.63 0.22 15.86
CA ASP A 67 2.73 0.39 17.31
C ASP A 67 4.09 -0.14 17.79
N GLY A 68 5.01 0.79 18.05
CA GLY A 68 6.41 0.50 18.35
C GLY A 68 7.07 -0.31 17.22
N THR A 69 7.30 -1.60 17.47
CA THR A 69 7.95 -2.52 16.51
C THR A 69 6.99 -3.48 15.82
N ARG A 70 5.68 -3.30 15.99
CA ARG A 70 4.64 -4.23 15.51
C ARG A 70 3.85 -3.59 14.36
N GLY A 71 3.78 -4.30 13.24
CA GLY A 71 2.92 -3.93 12.12
C GLY A 71 3.41 -2.73 11.31
N GLY A 72 2.42 -1.95 10.86
CA GLY A 72 2.60 -0.88 9.91
C GLY A 72 2.44 -1.36 8.46
N ILE A 73 1.59 -0.65 7.73
CA ILE A 73 1.32 -0.86 6.30
C ILE A 73 1.56 0.47 5.60
N ALA A 74 2.17 0.45 4.42
CA ALA A 74 2.26 1.64 3.58
C ALA A 74 2.03 1.29 2.12
N ILE A 75 1.30 2.15 1.41
CA ILE A 75 1.13 2.09 -0.04
C ILE A 75 1.71 3.38 -0.61
N PHE A 76 2.67 3.26 -1.52
CA PHE A 76 3.25 4.37 -2.28
C PHE A 76 2.88 4.21 -3.74
N TRP A 77 2.64 5.31 -4.45
CA TRP A 77 2.35 5.26 -5.88
C TRP A 77 2.85 6.52 -6.61
N ASN A 78 3.03 6.38 -7.92
CA ASN A 78 3.25 7.52 -8.80
C ASN A 78 1.91 8.17 -9.18
N PRO A 79 1.63 9.41 -8.75
CA PRO A 79 0.36 10.09 -9.03
C PRO A 79 0.18 10.46 -10.51
N ASP A 80 1.24 10.45 -11.34
CA ASP A 80 1.15 10.67 -12.78
C ASP A 80 0.69 9.41 -13.54
N VAL A 81 0.74 8.24 -12.89
CA VAL A 81 0.39 6.95 -13.50
C VAL A 81 -0.96 6.45 -12.98
N VAL A 82 -1.21 6.60 -11.69
CA VAL A 82 -2.43 6.12 -11.05
C VAL A 82 -3.02 7.17 -10.11
N CYS A 83 -4.34 7.25 -10.09
CA CYS A 83 -5.11 8.03 -9.12
C CYS A 83 -5.71 7.07 -8.09
N MET A 84 -5.55 7.38 -6.80
CA MET A 84 -6.19 6.62 -5.73
C MET A 84 -7.37 7.41 -5.15
N THR A 85 -8.54 6.80 -5.12
CA THR A 85 -9.79 7.36 -4.59
C THR A 85 -10.50 6.34 -3.70
N ASN A 86 -11.60 6.75 -3.03
CA ASN A 86 -12.38 5.87 -2.15
C ASN A 86 -11.49 5.16 -1.10
N LEU A 87 -10.61 5.93 -0.44
CA LEU A 87 -9.71 5.40 0.56
C LEU A 87 -10.49 4.96 1.80
N THR A 88 -10.27 3.73 2.20
CA THR A 88 -10.76 3.14 3.45
C THR A 88 -9.55 2.72 4.27
N LEU A 89 -9.43 3.30 5.48
CA LEU A 89 -8.43 2.91 6.47
C LEU A 89 -9.17 2.27 7.64
N HIS A 90 -8.83 1.01 7.92
CA HIS A 90 -9.28 0.33 9.13
C HIS A 90 -8.07 -0.09 9.98
N HIS A 91 -8.29 -0.93 11.00
CA HIS A 91 -7.22 -1.37 11.88
C HIS A 91 -6.24 -2.30 11.15
N PHE A 92 -6.77 -3.23 10.36
CA PHE A 92 -5.98 -4.29 9.75
C PHE A 92 -5.78 -4.11 8.26
N LEU A 93 -6.37 -3.08 7.65
CA LEU A 93 -6.31 -2.91 6.20
C LEU A 93 -6.35 -1.46 5.70
N ILE A 94 -5.75 -1.28 4.52
CA ILE A 94 -5.89 -0.12 3.66
C ILE A 94 -6.56 -0.59 2.38
N SER A 95 -7.63 0.05 1.95
CA SER A 95 -8.27 -0.22 0.66
C SER A 95 -8.47 1.08 -0.11
N ALA A 96 -8.26 1.05 -1.42
CA ALA A 96 -8.51 2.19 -2.30
C ALA A 96 -8.92 1.72 -3.70
N THR A 97 -9.74 2.54 -4.36
CA THR A 97 -9.96 2.43 -5.80
C THR A 97 -8.75 3.02 -6.53
N VAL A 98 -8.12 2.24 -7.39
CA VAL A 98 -7.01 2.64 -8.24
C VAL A 98 -7.54 2.86 -9.66
N THR A 99 -7.40 4.07 -10.17
CA THR A 99 -7.75 4.42 -11.55
C THR A 99 -6.48 4.72 -12.34
N LEU A 100 -6.35 4.12 -13.51
CA LEU A 100 -5.21 4.35 -14.40
C LEU A 100 -5.37 5.65 -15.19
N LEU A 101 -4.29 6.44 -15.27
CA LEU A 101 -4.29 7.75 -15.95
C LEU A 101 -3.65 7.71 -17.35
N GLN A 102 -2.97 6.61 -17.69
CA GLN A 102 -2.22 6.47 -18.94
C GLN A 102 -3.14 6.27 -20.15
N SER A 103 -2.90 6.96 -21.27
CA SER A 103 -3.85 7.09 -22.39
C SER A 103 -4.40 5.77 -22.97
N GLY A 104 -3.61 4.69 -22.98
CA GLY A 104 -4.05 3.39 -23.49
C GLY A 104 -4.91 2.55 -22.53
N LEU A 105 -4.96 2.95 -21.25
CA LEU A 105 -5.69 2.26 -20.17
C LEU A 105 -6.53 3.25 -19.34
N ALA A 106 -6.69 4.48 -19.83
CA ALA A 106 -7.28 5.58 -19.07
C ALA A 106 -8.72 5.24 -18.69
N GLY A 107 -9.02 5.36 -17.40
CA GLY A 107 -10.35 5.05 -16.86
C GLY A 107 -10.56 3.60 -16.45
N LEU A 108 -9.62 2.68 -16.71
CA LEU A 108 -9.64 1.36 -16.09
C LEU A 108 -9.43 1.54 -14.58
N ALA A 109 -10.30 0.94 -13.78
CA ALA A 109 -10.26 1.02 -12.33
C ALA A 109 -10.38 -0.36 -11.68
N PHE A 110 -9.70 -0.54 -10.56
CA PHE A 110 -9.78 -1.72 -9.71
C PHE A 110 -9.65 -1.34 -8.24
N VAL A 111 -10.07 -2.21 -7.33
CA VAL A 111 -9.86 -2.02 -5.89
C VAL A 111 -8.57 -2.71 -5.49
N LEU A 112 -7.70 -1.98 -4.80
CA LEU A 112 -6.49 -2.51 -4.18
C LEU A 112 -6.67 -2.49 -2.67
N SER A 113 -6.61 -3.67 -2.06
CA SER A 113 -6.65 -3.83 -0.60
C SER A 113 -5.35 -4.43 -0.10
N MET A 114 -4.71 -3.74 0.85
CA MET A 114 -3.60 -4.25 1.64
C MET A 114 -4.09 -4.63 3.01
N VAL A 115 -3.83 -5.87 3.41
CA VAL A 115 -4.40 -6.48 4.61
C VAL A 115 -3.26 -7.06 5.46
N TYR A 116 -3.40 -6.93 6.77
CA TYR A 116 -2.51 -7.52 7.76
C TYR A 116 -3.33 -8.32 8.77
N GLY A 117 -3.19 -9.65 8.73
CA GLY A 117 -3.89 -10.52 9.69
C GLY A 117 -3.28 -10.39 11.09
N PRO A 118 -4.08 -10.22 12.15
CA PRO A 118 -3.57 -10.16 13.51
C PRO A 118 -2.99 -11.51 13.94
N ALA A 119 -1.93 -11.47 14.75
CA ALA A 119 -1.35 -12.67 15.36
C ALA A 119 -2.17 -13.13 16.58
N GLU A 120 -2.75 -12.18 17.30
CA GLU A 120 -3.54 -12.44 18.49
C GLU A 120 -4.95 -12.94 18.13
N ASP A 121 -5.31 -14.12 18.64
CA ASP A 121 -6.63 -14.72 18.41
C ASP A 121 -7.80 -13.83 18.85
N ALA A 122 -7.58 -13.00 19.88
CA ALA A 122 -8.57 -12.05 20.38
C ALA A 122 -8.98 -10.99 19.34
N LEU A 123 -8.11 -10.68 18.37
CA LEU A 123 -8.35 -9.67 17.33
C LEU A 123 -8.96 -10.27 16.04
N LYS A 124 -8.98 -11.60 15.91
CA LYS A 124 -9.54 -12.28 14.74
C LYS A 124 -11.00 -11.91 14.45
N PRO A 125 -11.91 -11.75 15.44
CA PRO A 125 -13.29 -11.35 15.16
C PRO A 125 -13.40 -9.97 14.50
N GLU A 126 -12.63 -8.98 14.98
CA GLU A 126 -12.59 -7.62 14.43
C GLU A 126 -12.01 -7.64 13.02
N PHE A 127 -10.88 -8.33 12.81
CA PHE A 127 -10.29 -8.56 11.50
C PHE A 127 -11.28 -9.15 10.49
N LEU A 128 -11.99 -10.23 10.87
CA LEU A 128 -12.96 -10.88 9.99
C LEU A 128 -14.16 -9.96 9.69
N GLN A 129 -14.51 -9.05 10.59
CA GLN A 129 -15.55 -8.07 10.35
C GLN A 129 -15.10 -7.04 9.30
N GLU A 130 -13.89 -6.49 9.43
CA GLU A 130 -13.34 -5.57 8.42
C GLU A 130 -13.26 -6.22 7.02
N MET A 131 -12.89 -7.51 6.96
CA MET A 131 -12.86 -8.25 5.70
C MET A 131 -14.24 -8.43 5.06
N LYS A 132 -15.31 -8.55 5.86
CA LYS A 132 -16.69 -8.59 5.34
C LYS A 132 -17.09 -7.25 4.75
N ASP A 133 -16.69 -6.16 5.38
CA ASP A 133 -17.02 -4.80 4.94
C ASP A 133 -16.35 -4.44 3.60
N LEU A 134 -15.25 -5.12 3.25
CA LEU A 134 -14.62 -5.04 1.93
C LEU A 134 -15.32 -5.83 0.82
N THR A 135 -16.26 -6.72 1.17
CA THR A 135 -16.91 -7.58 0.17
C THR A 135 -17.78 -6.71 -0.74
N PRO A 136 -17.55 -6.71 -2.07
CA PRO A 136 -18.39 -5.94 -2.97
C PRO A 136 -19.84 -6.41 -2.85
N PRO A 137 -20.83 -5.50 -2.99
CA PRO A 137 -22.22 -5.90 -2.97
C PRO A 137 -22.48 -6.93 -4.08
N PRO A 138 -23.40 -7.89 -3.85
CA PRO A 138 -23.73 -8.87 -4.86
C PRO A 138 -24.17 -8.16 -6.15
N PRO A 139 -23.85 -8.72 -7.34
CA PRO A 139 -24.29 -8.13 -8.59
C PRO A 139 -25.80 -7.96 -8.56
N ARG A 140 -26.27 -6.78 -8.97
CA ARG A 140 -27.71 -6.52 -9.09
C ARG A 140 -28.31 -7.50 -10.11
N PRO A 141 -29.51 -8.06 -9.85
CA PRO A 141 -30.17 -8.97 -10.77
C PRO A 141 -30.49 -8.31 -12.12
#